data_AF-A0A928NGA2-F1
#
_entry.id   AF-A0A928NGA2-F1
#
_cell.length_a   1.000
_cell.length_b   1.000
_cell.length_c   1.000
_cell.angle_alpha   90.00
_cell.angle_beta   90.00
_cell.angle_gamma   90.00
#
_symmetry.space_group_name_H-M   'P 1'
#
loop_
_entity.id
_entity.type
_entity.pdbx_description
1 polymer ?
#
loop_
_entity_poly.entity_id
_entity_poly.type
_entity_poly.pdbx_seq_one_letter_code
_entity_poly.pdbx_strand_id
1 'polypeptide(L)'
;MSILERIREYIADCPYLTDSCIYIDFLDDKLYGYMLEGVPVSEVVRRYADGGSIRRYEFVFGARLPYGTEQTALNHQFYQQFSEWLEEQMEKGKLPDLGKGKIPHSIKALSHGYLLDGDGNCARYQIQCELEYYQD
;
A
#
# COMPACT_ATOMS: atom_id res chain seq x y z
N MET A 1 -17.47 -1.18 -4.31
CA MET A 1 -16.11 -0.74 -4.01
C MET A 1 -15.26 -1.96 -3.73
N SER A 2 -14.14 -2.11 -4.45
CA SER A 2 -13.18 -3.20 -4.29
C SER A 2 -12.35 -3.03 -3.00
N ILE A 3 -11.61 -4.07 -2.61
CA ILE A 3 -10.67 -3.97 -1.47
C ILE A 3 -9.59 -2.92 -1.78
N LEU A 4 -9.07 -2.89 -3.00
CA LEU A 4 -8.03 -1.96 -3.41
C LEU A 4 -8.51 -0.50 -3.38
N GLU A 5 -9.75 -0.23 -3.77
CA GLU A 5 -10.35 1.11 -3.66
C GLU A 5 -10.48 1.57 -2.20
N ARG A 6 -10.77 0.65 -1.28
CA ARG A 6 -10.86 0.95 0.16
C ARG A 6 -9.49 1.15 0.79
N ILE A 7 -8.49 0.36 0.37
CA ILE A 7 -7.08 0.59 0.72
C ILE A 7 -6.62 1.97 0.23
N ARG A 8 -7.01 2.37 -0.99
CA ARG A 8 -6.71 3.69 -1.54
C ARG A 8 -7.28 4.83 -0.71
N GLU A 9 -8.56 4.74 -0.31
CA GLU A 9 -9.18 5.73 0.57
C GLU A 9 -8.47 5.81 1.92
N TYR A 10 -8.09 4.67 2.49
CA TYR A 10 -7.32 4.60 3.72
C TYR A 10 -5.91 5.21 3.60
N ILE A 11 -5.18 4.89 2.53
CA ILE A 11 -3.83 5.42 2.30
C ILE A 11 -3.87 6.93 2.06
N ALA A 12 -4.97 7.48 1.51
CA ALA A 12 -5.12 8.92 1.30
C ALA A 12 -5.06 9.74 2.61
N ASP A 13 -5.29 9.13 3.77
CA ASP A 13 -5.14 9.76 5.09
C ASP A 13 -3.68 9.79 5.60
N CYS A 14 -2.73 9.21 4.84
CA CYS A 14 -1.32 9.22 5.23
C CYS A 14 -0.72 10.64 5.12
N PRO A 15 -0.18 11.19 6.22
CA PRO A 15 0.27 12.59 6.26
C PRO A 15 1.55 12.86 5.46
N TYR A 16 2.24 11.81 5.02
CA TYR A 16 3.49 11.92 4.27
C TYR A 16 3.28 12.04 2.76
N LEU A 17 2.04 11.85 2.28
CA LEU A 17 1.70 12.04 0.87
C LEU A 17 1.66 13.52 0.53
N THR A 18 2.13 13.87 -0.67
CA THR A 18 1.85 15.17 -1.28
C THR A 18 0.39 15.24 -1.72
N ASP A 19 -0.10 16.43 -2.06
CA ASP A 19 -1.48 16.70 -2.51
C ASP A 19 -1.75 16.15 -3.93
N SER A 20 -1.50 14.85 -4.11
CA SER A 20 -1.52 14.11 -5.36
C SER A 20 -2.54 12.97 -5.29
N CYS A 21 -3.21 12.71 -6.41
CA CYS A 21 -4.10 11.57 -6.54
C CYS A 21 -3.33 10.24 -6.46
N ILE A 22 -3.92 9.25 -5.77
CA ILE A 22 -3.51 7.84 -5.83
C ILE A 22 -4.33 7.16 -6.93
N TYR A 23 -3.66 6.67 -7.97
CA TYR A 23 -4.27 5.93 -9.08
C TYR A 23 -4.30 4.42 -8.81
N ILE A 24 -5.13 3.67 -9.53
CA ILE A 24 -5.20 2.21 -9.48
C ILE A 24 -4.69 1.64 -10.79
N ASP A 25 -3.73 0.72 -10.74
CA ASP A 25 -3.12 0.03 -11.88
C ASP A 25 -2.58 0.97 -12.98
N PHE A 26 -2.30 2.22 -12.60
CA PHE A 26 -1.84 3.27 -13.49
C PHE A 26 -0.92 4.21 -12.73
N LEU A 27 0.17 4.64 -13.36
CA LEU A 27 1.05 5.68 -12.84
C LEU A 27 1.19 6.76 -13.90
N ASP A 28 0.70 7.97 -13.58
CA ASP A 28 0.82 9.15 -14.45
C ASP A 28 2.30 9.54 -14.63
N ASP A 29 2.62 10.23 -15.71
CA ASP A 29 3.98 10.72 -16.00
C ASP A 29 4.37 11.91 -15.10
N LYS A 30 3.44 12.40 -14.29
CA LYS A 30 3.68 13.46 -13.32
C LYS A 30 4.58 13.00 -12.18
N LEU A 31 5.57 13.84 -11.88
CA LEU A 31 6.36 13.73 -10.67
C LEU A 31 5.45 13.79 -9.44
N TYR A 32 5.74 12.97 -8.44
CA TYR A 32 4.91 12.76 -7.24
C TYR A 32 3.52 12.18 -7.55
N GLY A 33 3.36 11.49 -8.67
CA GLY A 33 2.21 10.63 -8.93
C GLY A 33 2.28 9.37 -8.06
N TYR A 34 1.17 9.01 -7.43
CA TYR A 34 1.04 7.82 -6.59
C TYR A 34 0.16 6.76 -7.25
N MET A 35 0.42 5.51 -6.93
CA MET A 35 -0.32 4.39 -7.51
C MET A 35 -0.47 3.23 -6.51
N LEU A 36 -1.54 2.47 -6.69
CA LEU A 36 -1.79 1.20 -6.04
C LEU A 36 -2.03 0.13 -7.09
N GLU A 37 -1.32 -0.99 -6.97
CA GLU A 37 -1.45 -2.16 -7.83
C GLU A 37 -1.76 -3.39 -6.97
N GLY A 38 -2.69 -4.22 -7.40
CA GLY A 38 -2.94 -5.53 -6.77
C GLY A 38 -1.85 -6.53 -7.12
N VAL A 39 -1.36 -7.29 -6.14
CA VAL A 39 -0.36 -8.34 -6.36
C VAL A 39 -1.03 -9.71 -6.35
N PRO A 40 -0.80 -10.57 -7.36
CA PRO A 40 -1.29 -11.94 -7.35
C PRO A 40 -0.78 -12.72 -6.13
N VAL A 41 -1.70 -13.25 -5.34
CA VAL A 41 -1.38 -14.02 -4.13
C VAL A 41 -2.38 -15.15 -3.93
N SER A 42 -2.00 -16.20 -3.20
CA SER A 42 -2.97 -17.13 -2.63
C SER A 42 -3.78 -16.42 -1.54
N GLU A 43 -4.98 -15.95 -1.92
CA GLU A 43 -5.84 -15.13 -1.06
C GLU A 43 -6.28 -15.82 0.22
N VAL A 44 -6.67 -17.10 0.16
CA VAL A 44 -7.19 -17.81 1.34
C VAL A 44 -6.03 -18.36 2.16
N VAL A 45 -5.82 -17.79 3.34
CA VAL A 45 -4.79 -18.23 4.32
C VAL A 45 -5.31 -19.39 5.14
N ARG A 46 -6.57 -19.31 5.59
CA ARG A 46 -7.23 -20.33 6.42
C ARG A 46 -8.72 -20.34 6.18
N ARG A 47 -9.33 -21.52 6.17
CA ARG A 47 -10.79 -21.70 6.18
C ARG A 47 -11.24 -22.27 7.52
N TYR A 48 -12.38 -21.83 7.99
CA TYR A 48 -13.03 -22.31 9.20
C TYR A 48 -14.21 -23.21 8.86
N ALA A 49 -14.63 -24.05 9.81
CA ALA A 49 -15.71 -25.01 9.61
C ALA A 49 -17.10 -24.37 9.46
N ASP A 50 -17.25 -23.13 9.94
CA ASP A 50 -18.47 -22.31 9.84
C ASP A 50 -18.63 -21.62 8.48
N GLY A 51 -17.67 -21.78 7.57
CA GLY A 51 -17.67 -21.18 6.22
C GLY A 51 -16.79 -19.95 6.10
N GLY A 52 -16.43 -19.32 7.22
CA GLY A 52 -15.57 -18.14 7.24
C GLY A 52 -14.13 -18.44 6.84
N SER A 53 -13.36 -17.38 6.56
CA SER A 53 -11.95 -17.52 6.17
C SER A 53 -11.08 -16.35 6.61
N ILE A 54 -9.82 -16.63 6.95
CA ILE A 54 -8.77 -15.60 6.94
C ILE A 54 -8.26 -15.49 5.52
N ARG A 55 -8.25 -14.27 5.01
CA ARG A 55 -7.77 -13.93 3.69
C ARG A 55 -6.70 -12.86 3.78
N ARG A 56 -5.85 -12.82 2.77
CA ARG A 56 -4.88 -11.77 2.56
C ARG A 56 -5.06 -11.14 1.19
N TYR A 57 -4.74 -9.85 1.13
CA TYR A 57 -4.67 -9.08 -0.09
C TYR A 57 -3.30 -8.39 -0.12
N GLU A 58 -2.48 -8.74 -1.10
CA GLU A 58 -1.19 -8.10 -1.31
C GLU A 58 -1.33 -6.99 -2.35
N PHE A 59 -0.65 -5.87 -2.10
CA PHE A 59 -0.67 -4.72 -2.99
C PHE A 59 0.69 -4.02 -2.99
N VAL A 60 0.95 -3.26 -4.04
CA VAL A 60 2.12 -2.40 -4.16
C VAL A 60 1.66 -0.96 -4.08
N PHE A 61 2.31 -0.17 -3.22
CA PHE A 61 2.20 1.28 -3.23
C PHE A 61 3.43 1.87 -3.92
N GLY A 62 3.21 2.49 -5.08
CA GLY A 62 4.27 3.01 -5.94
C GLY A 62 4.18 4.52 -6.10
N ALA A 63 5.32 5.14 -6.41
CA ALA A 63 5.41 6.57 -6.69
C ALA A 63 6.43 6.85 -7.80
N ARG A 64 6.14 7.85 -8.64
CA ARG A 64 7.14 8.44 -9.55
C ARG A 64 7.85 9.59 -8.82
N LEU A 65 9.09 9.38 -8.41
CA LEU A 65 9.85 10.32 -7.59
C LEU A 65 11.11 10.83 -8.31
N PRO A 66 11.67 11.98 -7.89
CA PRO A 66 12.95 12.45 -8.40
C PRO A 66 14.05 11.40 -8.16
N TYR A 67 14.96 11.28 -9.12
CA TYR A 67 16.08 10.35 -9.06
C TYR A 67 17.42 11.09 -9.13
N GLY A 68 18.34 10.71 -8.24
CA GLY A 68 19.63 11.37 -8.02
C GLY A 68 20.21 10.99 -6.66
N THR A 69 21.46 11.37 -6.39
CA THR A 69 22.18 10.96 -5.17
C THR A 69 21.48 11.41 -3.88
N GLU A 70 21.07 12.68 -3.79
CA GLU A 70 20.36 13.21 -2.61
C GLU A 70 18.90 12.75 -2.56
N GLN A 71 18.24 12.67 -3.72
CA GLN A 71 16.82 12.31 -3.81
C GLN A 71 16.58 10.85 -3.44
N THR A 72 17.51 9.95 -3.75
CA THR A 72 17.42 8.54 -3.37
C THR A 72 17.26 8.38 -1.86
N ALA A 73 18.04 9.12 -1.05
CA ALA A 73 17.94 9.06 0.41
C ALA A 73 16.58 9.55 0.93
N LEU A 74 16.07 10.65 0.36
CA LEU A 74 14.74 11.18 0.69
C LEU A 74 13.61 10.20 0.31
N ASN A 75 13.74 9.52 -0.83
CA ASN A 75 12.77 8.51 -1.26
C ASN A 75 12.75 7.32 -0.28
N HIS A 76 13.91 6.82 0.14
CA HIS A 76 13.98 5.77 1.15
C HIS A 76 13.39 6.22 2.50
N GLN A 77 13.68 7.45 2.93
CA GLN A 77 13.11 8.02 4.15
C GLN A 77 11.58 8.10 4.08
N PHE A 78 11.02 8.53 2.94
CA PHE A 78 9.57 8.56 2.73
C PHE A 78 8.92 7.18 2.90
N TYR A 79 9.48 6.14 2.26
CA TYR A 79 8.92 4.79 2.38
C TYR A 79 9.10 4.19 3.76
N GLN A 80 10.16 4.55 4.48
CA GLN A 80 10.32 4.17 5.88
C GLN A 80 9.22 4.81 6.74
N GLN A 81 8.99 6.12 6.61
CA GLN A 81 7.93 6.83 7.31
C GLN A 81 6.54 6.27 6.98
N PHE A 82 6.30 5.91 5.72
CA PHE A 82 5.07 5.26 5.30
C PHE A 82 4.86 3.89 5.99
N SER A 83 5.91 3.07 6.07
CA SER A 83 5.85 1.78 6.77
C SER A 83 5.59 1.96 8.27
N GLU A 84 6.30 2.88 8.91
CA GLU A 84 6.10 3.23 10.32
C GLU A 84 4.67 3.74 10.59
N TRP A 85 4.11 4.53 9.66
CA TRP A 85 2.72 4.96 9.75
C TRP A 85 1.71 3.81 9.68
N LEU A 86 1.91 2.82 8.80
CA LEU A 86 1.05 1.62 8.77
C LEU A 86 1.08 0.87 10.11
N GLU A 87 2.26 0.72 10.70
CA GLU A 87 2.44 0.10 12.02
C GLU A 87 1.71 0.89 13.11
N GLU A 88 1.88 2.21 13.15
CA GLU A 88 1.17 3.07 14.10
C GLU A 88 -0.36 3.01 13.94
N GLN A 89 -0.86 2.98 12.69
CA GLN A 89 -2.30 2.86 12.45
C GLN A 89 -2.82 1.50 12.93
N MET A 90 -2.05 0.42 12.72
CA MET A 90 -2.37 -0.91 13.22
C MET A 90 -2.44 -0.93 14.75
N GLU A 91 -1.45 -0.35 15.44
CA GLU A 91 -1.44 -0.23 16.91
C GLU A 91 -2.64 0.58 17.44
N LYS A 92 -3.08 1.61 16.69
CA LYS A 92 -4.24 2.43 17.01
C LYS A 92 -5.57 1.78 16.63
N GLY A 93 -5.57 0.59 16.01
CA GLY A 93 -6.76 -0.09 15.50
C GLY A 93 -7.44 0.65 14.33
N LYS A 94 -6.72 1.56 13.66
CA LYS A 94 -7.20 2.34 12.52
C LYS A 94 -6.86 1.58 11.24
N LEU A 95 -7.74 0.66 10.87
CA LEU A 95 -7.61 -0.17 9.67
C LEU A 95 -8.63 0.25 8.60
N PRO A 96 -8.39 -0.03 7.32
CA PRO A 96 -9.34 0.29 6.25
C PRO A 96 -10.70 -0.39 6.48
N ASP A 97 -11.79 0.36 6.34
CA ASP A 97 -13.12 -0.26 6.29
C ASP A 97 -13.23 -1.10 5.02
N LEU A 98 -13.46 -2.42 5.17
CA LEU A 98 -13.57 -3.38 4.06
C LEU A 98 -15.02 -3.61 3.61
N GLY A 99 -15.99 -2.98 4.27
CA GLY A 99 -17.41 -3.18 4.06
C GLY A 99 -17.97 -4.41 4.76
N LYS A 100 -19.26 -4.69 4.52
CA LYS A 100 -20.00 -5.75 5.23
C LYS A 100 -19.38 -7.14 5.03
N GLY A 101 -19.25 -7.88 6.13
CA GLY A 101 -18.76 -9.26 6.16
C GLY A 101 -17.26 -9.40 5.94
N LYS A 102 -16.50 -8.30 6.08
CA LYS A 102 -15.03 -8.31 6.07
C LYS A 102 -14.51 -7.50 7.25
N ILE A 103 -13.63 -8.10 8.04
CA ILE A 103 -13.07 -7.47 9.24
C ILE A 103 -11.55 -7.43 9.07
N PRO A 104 -10.93 -6.25 8.88
CA PRO A 104 -9.48 -6.15 8.76
C PRO A 104 -8.82 -6.57 10.07
N HIS A 105 -7.74 -7.34 9.97
CA HIS A 105 -6.94 -7.80 11.11
C HIS A 105 -5.59 -7.10 11.18
N SER A 106 -4.92 -6.95 10.04
CA SER A 106 -3.63 -6.26 9.98
C SER A 106 -3.38 -5.66 8.61
N ILE A 107 -2.64 -4.55 8.57
CA ILE A 107 -2.04 -3.98 7.37
C ILE A 107 -0.57 -3.69 7.68
N LYS A 108 0.34 -4.10 6.81
CA LYS A 108 1.79 -3.95 7.04
C LYS A 108 2.56 -3.88 5.74
N ALA A 109 3.76 -3.31 5.78
CA ALA A 109 4.73 -3.46 4.72
C ALA A 109 5.36 -4.87 4.77
N LEU A 110 5.54 -5.49 3.60
CA LEU A 110 6.29 -6.74 3.40
C LEU A 110 7.73 -6.48 2.95
N SER A 111 8.01 -5.27 2.46
CA SER A 111 9.34 -4.85 2.01
C SER A 111 9.65 -3.46 2.53
N HIS A 112 10.91 -3.05 2.43
CA HIS A 112 11.25 -1.63 2.47
C HIS A 112 10.86 -0.96 1.14
N GLY A 113 10.95 0.38 1.06
CA GLY A 113 10.87 1.07 -0.23
C GLY A 113 12.08 0.75 -1.11
N TYR A 114 11.85 0.37 -2.36
CA TYR A 114 12.88 0.04 -3.32
C TYR A 114 12.64 0.69 -4.68
N LEU A 115 13.73 0.92 -5.42
CA LEU A 115 13.70 1.37 -6.80
C LEU A 115 13.27 0.19 -7.69
N LEU A 116 12.19 0.37 -8.46
CA LEU A 116 11.79 -0.60 -9.49
C LEU A 116 12.47 -0.30 -10.82
N ASP A 117 12.38 0.96 -11.27
CA ASP A 117 12.93 1.40 -12.55
C ASP A 117 13.30 2.88 -12.51
N GLY A 118 14.31 3.27 -13.30
CA GLY A 118 14.83 4.62 -13.39
C GLY A 118 14.80 5.14 -14.82
N ASP A 119 14.21 6.32 -15.02
CA ASP A 119 14.11 7.00 -16.32
C ASP A 119 14.63 8.42 -16.21
N GLY A 120 15.87 8.62 -16.66
CA GLY A 120 16.55 9.91 -16.63
C GLY A 120 16.66 10.47 -15.20
N ASN A 121 15.91 11.54 -14.94
CA ASN A 121 15.90 12.26 -13.65
C ASN A 121 14.74 11.85 -12.73
N CYS A 122 13.94 10.84 -13.11
CA CYS A 122 12.84 10.32 -12.33
C CYS A 122 12.95 8.81 -12.20
N ALA A 123 12.29 8.25 -11.19
CA ALA A 123 12.28 6.82 -10.94
C ALA A 123 10.95 6.37 -10.36
N ARG A 124 10.56 5.14 -10.69
CA ARG A 124 9.47 4.46 -9.99
C ARG A 124 10.07 3.78 -8.76
N TYR A 125 9.71 4.29 -7.59
CA TYR A 125 9.92 3.60 -6.33
C TYR A 125 8.64 2.93 -5.87
N GLN A 126 8.76 1.88 -5.07
CA GLN A 126 7.59 1.20 -4.52
C GLN A 126 7.89 0.41 -3.25
N ILE A 127 6.82 0.07 -2.54
CA ILE A 127 6.82 -0.80 -1.37
C ILE A 127 5.70 -1.83 -1.53
N GLN A 128 5.95 -3.09 -1.17
CA GLN A 128 4.94 -4.14 -1.16
C GLN A 128 4.32 -4.23 0.24
N CYS A 129 3.01 -4.39 0.30
CA CYS A 129 2.21 -4.41 1.51
C CYS A 129 1.23 -5.59 1.51
N GLU A 130 0.78 -5.97 2.69
CA GLU A 130 -0.22 -7.02 2.91
C GLU A 130 -1.31 -6.51 3.85
N LEU A 131 -2.57 -6.75 3.47
CA LEU A 131 -3.74 -6.61 4.32
C LEU A 131 -4.29 -8.01 4.61
N GLU A 132 -4.33 -8.41 5.88
CA GLU A 132 -5.03 -9.62 6.33
C GLU A 132 -6.41 -9.23 6.89
N TYR A 133 -7.43 -10.02 6.57
CA TYR A 133 -8.80 -9.81 7.03
C TYR A 133 -9.57 -11.13 7.17
N TYR A 134 -10.54 -11.15 8.09
CA TYR A 134 -11.55 -12.19 8.14
C TYR A 134 -12.67 -11.89 7.15
N GLN A 135 -13.21 -12.92 6.51
CA GLN A 135 -14.40 -12.85 5.67
C GLN A 135 -15.39 -13.96 6.05
N ASP A 136 -16.65 -13.57 6.25
CA ASP A 136 -17.80 -14.46 6.44
C ASP A 136 -18.02 -15.41 5.24
#